data_AF-A0A0Q5V3K6-F1
#
_entry.id   AF-A0A0Q5V3K6-F1
#
_cell.length_a   1.000
_cell.length_b   1.000
_cell.length_c   1.000
_cell.angle_alpha   90.00
_cell.angle_beta   90.00
_cell.angle_gamma   90.00
#
_symmetry.space_group_name_H-M   'P 1'
#
loop_
_entity.id
_entity.type
_entity.pdbx_description
1 polymer ?
#
loop_
_entity_poly.entity_id
_entity_poly.type
_entity_poly.pdbx_seq_one_letter_code
_entity_poly.pdbx_strand_id
1 'polypeptide(L)'
;MKQTDLRALSHRPDGLGERLRGLMSAIYLSRVATSDFAFTWDETLVSDLNHAVLSAQETFDAAFLDRHMVPGFDPADYGALPDRVESLRQLKAVAGPRGWLLRKNNFPNVLASGLRLPAGAMRSVFESLPFAPGLKAAVAAAAGAALPSNVTAVHLRAGDIVYGDWRFSTGIADKVICMPVADLLIQRLLAEGAGVLLFAQDQQVAERYAGRPGLLISADLADPSWGPAQQALFEITLMGRAGRIVAGSSGFARLAAELSDRRPQSVDAILNAEVRLAAIEAGVVTDDGLPPLQTAFAAWVGYLAATDLRQSERAEALLRAAIDRDRVNGLYRVTQAVDLLRAQRGPEAEKVLAAITGEALSTAIMALSARTLSGGVRMRVQRRTLTAAAEGGSPGARALIDALPQT
;
A
#
# COMPACT_ATOMS: atom_id res chain seq x y z
N MET A 1 -29.89 -20.83 -16.64
CA MET A 1 -29.78 -19.93 -15.49
C MET A 1 -30.59 -18.68 -15.75
N LYS A 2 -31.40 -18.26 -14.79
CA LYS A 2 -32.03 -16.94 -14.86
C LYS A 2 -30.96 -15.89 -14.55
N GLN A 3 -31.08 -14.68 -15.08
CA GLN A 3 -30.09 -13.60 -14.92
C GLN A 3 -29.81 -13.24 -13.44
N THR A 4 -30.67 -13.68 -12.52
CA THR A 4 -30.58 -13.54 -11.06
C THR A 4 -29.54 -14.43 -10.37
N ASP A 5 -28.95 -15.40 -11.08
CA ASP A 5 -28.06 -16.40 -10.44
C ASP A 5 -26.57 -15.99 -10.46
N LEU A 6 -26.20 -14.97 -11.26
CA LEU A 6 -24.82 -14.48 -11.34
C LEU A 6 -24.49 -13.56 -10.16
N ARG A 7 -23.27 -13.72 -9.62
CA ARG A 7 -22.76 -12.90 -8.52
C ARG A 7 -21.43 -12.25 -8.84
N ALA A 8 -21.30 -10.98 -8.47
CA ALA A 8 -20.01 -10.33 -8.34
C ALA A 8 -19.40 -10.72 -6.98
N LEU A 9 -18.30 -11.46 -6.97
CA LEU A 9 -17.64 -11.92 -5.75
C LEU A 9 -16.39 -11.08 -5.44
N SER A 10 -16.36 -10.49 -4.23
CA SER A 10 -15.15 -9.89 -3.66
C SER A 10 -14.44 -10.88 -2.73
N HIS A 11 -13.14 -11.09 -2.94
CA HIS A 11 -12.26 -11.82 -2.02
C HIS A 11 -10.94 -11.07 -1.88
N ARG A 12 -10.68 -10.55 -0.68
CA ARG A 12 -9.48 -9.76 -0.36
C ARG A 12 -8.98 -10.13 1.05
N PRO A 13 -7.78 -10.72 1.18
CA PRO A 13 -7.19 -10.99 2.48
C PRO A 13 -6.43 -9.78 3.08
N ASP A 14 -6.30 -8.66 2.34
CA ASP A 14 -5.54 -7.45 2.73
C ASP A 14 -6.15 -6.65 3.91
N GLY A 15 -5.58 -5.49 4.24
CA GLY A 15 -6.15 -4.57 5.25
C GLY A 15 -7.49 -3.95 4.87
N LEU A 16 -8.14 -3.32 5.87
CA LEU A 16 -9.52 -2.82 5.80
C LEU A 16 -9.83 -2.02 4.52
N GLY A 17 -8.96 -1.08 4.16
CA GLY A 17 -9.15 -0.23 2.97
C GLY A 17 -9.27 -1.03 1.67
N GLU A 18 -8.42 -2.03 1.44
CA GLU A 18 -8.50 -2.83 0.21
C GLU A 18 -9.68 -3.82 0.23
N ARG A 19 -10.09 -4.31 1.41
CA ARG A 19 -11.30 -5.15 1.58
C ARG A 19 -12.55 -4.39 1.22
N LEU A 20 -12.72 -3.20 1.78
CA LEU A 20 -13.88 -2.35 1.51
C LEU A 20 -13.93 -1.93 0.05
N ARG A 21 -12.79 -1.58 -0.57
CA ARG A 21 -12.73 -1.30 -2.01
C ARG A 21 -13.18 -2.50 -2.86
N GLY A 22 -12.75 -3.71 -2.50
CA GLY A 22 -13.19 -4.94 -3.18
C GLY A 22 -14.69 -5.17 -3.05
N LEU A 23 -15.23 -5.04 -1.84
CA LEU A 23 -16.66 -5.16 -1.56
C LEU A 23 -17.48 -4.11 -2.34
N MET A 24 -17.08 -2.85 -2.26
CA MET A 24 -17.73 -1.76 -2.99
C MET A 24 -17.69 -1.97 -4.50
N SER A 25 -16.57 -2.49 -5.02
CA SER A 25 -16.44 -2.86 -6.43
C SER A 25 -17.40 -3.97 -6.84
N ALA A 26 -17.60 -4.98 -5.99
CA ALA A 26 -18.57 -6.05 -6.23
C ALA A 26 -20.01 -5.53 -6.26
N ILE A 27 -20.37 -4.65 -5.32
CA ILE A 27 -21.69 -3.99 -5.28
C ILE A 27 -21.88 -3.07 -6.50
N TYR A 28 -20.85 -2.32 -6.90
CA TYR A 28 -20.92 -1.50 -8.11
C TYR A 28 -21.14 -2.37 -9.35
N LEU A 29 -20.39 -3.47 -9.47
CA LEU A 29 -20.51 -4.39 -10.60
C LEU A 29 -21.90 -5.02 -10.67
N SER A 30 -22.46 -5.42 -9.52
CA SER A 30 -23.78 -6.02 -9.48
C SER A 30 -24.87 -5.04 -9.94
N ARG A 31 -24.74 -3.74 -9.62
CA ARG A 31 -25.60 -2.67 -10.16
C ARG A 31 -25.47 -2.55 -11.68
N VAL A 32 -24.24 -2.53 -12.22
CA VAL A 32 -23.99 -2.43 -13.67
C VAL A 32 -24.52 -3.67 -14.42
N ALA A 33 -24.30 -4.86 -13.89
CA ALA A 33 -24.69 -6.13 -14.51
C ALA A 33 -26.15 -6.52 -14.26
N THR A 34 -26.85 -5.80 -13.37
CA THR A 34 -28.17 -6.19 -12.82
C THR A 34 -28.15 -7.62 -12.28
N SER A 35 -27.17 -7.87 -11.40
CA SER A 35 -26.92 -9.17 -10.77
C SER A 35 -26.89 -9.04 -9.24
N ASP A 36 -26.63 -10.13 -8.54
CA ASP A 36 -26.37 -10.11 -7.10
C ASP A 36 -24.87 -9.95 -6.81
N PHE A 37 -24.49 -9.78 -5.55
CA PHE A 37 -23.09 -9.78 -5.11
C PHE A 37 -22.88 -10.66 -3.87
N ALA A 38 -21.64 -11.10 -3.70
CA ALA A 38 -21.19 -11.82 -2.52
C ALA A 38 -19.78 -11.38 -2.13
N PHE A 39 -19.37 -11.70 -0.91
CA PHE A 39 -17.99 -11.51 -0.47
C PHE A 39 -17.56 -12.57 0.54
N THR A 40 -16.25 -12.78 0.62
CA THR A 40 -15.61 -13.50 1.73
C THR A 40 -14.95 -12.50 2.66
N TRP A 41 -14.85 -12.82 3.95
CA TRP A 41 -14.08 -12.05 4.92
C TRP A 41 -13.01 -12.94 5.54
N ASP A 42 -11.74 -12.60 5.32
CA ASP A 42 -10.62 -13.41 5.81
C ASP A 42 -10.26 -13.01 7.25
N GLU A 43 -10.45 -13.91 8.21
CA GLU A 43 -10.23 -13.59 9.62
C GLU A 43 -8.74 -13.64 10.04
N THR A 44 -7.79 -13.96 9.14
CA THR A 44 -6.36 -14.09 9.51
C THR A 44 -5.72 -12.81 10.02
N LEU A 45 -6.26 -11.65 9.66
CA LEU A 45 -5.75 -10.33 10.08
C LEU A 45 -6.59 -9.71 11.21
N VAL A 46 -7.57 -10.44 11.75
CA VAL A 46 -8.28 -10.00 12.96
C VAL A 46 -7.28 -9.96 14.10
N SER A 47 -7.15 -8.81 14.74
CA SER A 47 -6.14 -8.47 15.77
C SER A 47 -4.81 -7.92 15.23
N ASP A 48 -4.60 -7.82 13.91
CA ASP A 48 -3.45 -7.11 13.38
C ASP A 48 -3.68 -5.58 13.42
N LEU A 49 -2.96 -4.93 14.33
CA LEU A 49 -3.03 -3.47 14.55
C LEU A 49 -2.65 -2.66 13.30
N ASN A 50 -1.84 -3.20 12.38
CA ASN A 50 -1.41 -2.50 11.16
C ASN A 50 -2.46 -2.52 10.05
N HIS A 51 -3.41 -3.45 10.13
CA HIS A 51 -4.41 -3.70 9.08
C HIS A 51 -5.82 -3.19 9.45
N ALA A 52 -6.06 -2.91 10.74
CA ALA A 52 -7.31 -2.36 11.26
C ALA A 52 -8.55 -3.18 10.87
N VAL A 53 -8.40 -4.51 10.83
CA VAL A 53 -9.47 -5.45 10.44
C VAL A 53 -10.13 -5.98 11.72
N LEU A 54 -11.46 -5.80 11.81
CA LEU A 54 -12.32 -6.48 12.77
C LEU A 54 -12.88 -7.77 12.15
N SER A 55 -13.49 -8.61 12.96
CA SER A 55 -14.29 -9.73 12.43
C SER A 55 -15.43 -9.21 11.56
N ALA A 56 -15.97 -10.07 10.70
CA ALA A 56 -17.11 -9.69 9.86
C ALA A 56 -18.31 -9.23 10.71
N GLN A 57 -18.57 -9.91 11.84
CA GLN A 57 -19.67 -9.65 12.77
C GLN A 57 -19.51 -8.34 13.55
N GLU A 58 -18.28 -7.92 13.80
CA GLU A 58 -18.00 -6.61 14.40
C GLU A 58 -18.00 -5.48 13.37
N THR A 59 -17.90 -5.82 12.08
CA THR A 59 -17.85 -4.84 10.98
C THR A 59 -19.23 -4.51 10.44
N PHE A 60 -20.09 -5.52 10.23
CA PHE A 60 -21.38 -5.38 9.57
C PHE A 60 -22.54 -5.95 10.41
N ASP A 61 -23.77 -5.54 10.11
CA ASP A 61 -24.95 -6.16 10.72
C ASP A 61 -25.17 -7.63 10.27
N ALA A 62 -25.84 -8.41 11.11
CA ALA A 62 -26.06 -9.83 10.86
C ALA A 62 -26.87 -10.11 9.59
N ALA A 63 -27.88 -9.28 9.27
CA ALA A 63 -28.72 -9.48 8.11
C ALA A 63 -27.95 -9.34 6.78
N PHE A 64 -26.97 -8.44 6.75
CA PHE A 64 -26.07 -8.27 5.62
C PHE A 64 -25.14 -9.47 5.44
N LEU A 65 -24.58 -9.96 6.55
CA LEU A 65 -23.70 -11.13 6.55
C LEU A 65 -24.44 -12.38 6.07
N ASP A 66 -25.63 -12.66 6.61
CA ASP A 66 -26.45 -13.82 6.24
C ASP A 66 -26.80 -13.83 4.75
N ARG A 67 -26.99 -12.65 4.16
CA ARG A 67 -27.38 -12.51 2.77
C ARG A 67 -26.21 -12.57 1.80
N HIS A 68 -25.07 -11.96 2.13
CA HIS A 68 -24.02 -11.66 1.16
C HIS A 68 -22.66 -12.28 1.48
N MET A 69 -22.40 -12.65 2.74
CA MET A 69 -21.14 -13.30 3.09
C MET A 69 -21.19 -14.78 2.70
N VAL A 70 -20.14 -15.26 2.07
CA VAL A 70 -19.94 -16.68 1.78
C VAL A 70 -18.70 -17.19 2.50
N PRO A 71 -18.71 -18.42 3.07
CA PRO A 71 -17.59 -18.95 3.85
C PRO A 71 -16.37 -19.30 2.99
N GLY A 72 -16.58 -19.49 1.68
CA GLY A 72 -15.55 -19.85 0.72
C GLY A 72 -16.09 -19.91 -0.70
N PHE A 73 -15.20 -20.13 -1.66
CA PHE A 73 -15.55 -20.21 -3.08
C PHE A 73 -14.51 -21.06 -3.84
N ASP A 74 -14.92 -21.64 -4.97
CA ASP A 74 -13.99 -22.21 -5.95
C ASP A 74 -13.66 -21.14 -7.00
N PRO A 75 -12.41 -20.72 -7.19
CA PRO A 75 -12.04 -19.78 -8.24
C PRO A 75 -12.45 -20.22 -9.66
N ALA A 76 -12.57 -21.52 -9.94
CA ALA A 76 -12.99 -22.04 -11.24
C ALA A 76 -14.46 -21.75 -11.57
N ASP A 77 -15.30 -21.50 -10.56
CA ASP A 77 -16.71 -21.13 -10.73
C ASP A 77 -16.90 -19.69 -11.21
N TYR A 78 -15.84 -18.88 -11.18
CA TYR A 78 -15.93 -17.44 -11.43
C TYR A 78 -15.01 -17.01 -12.56
N GLY A 79 -15.54 -16.13 -13.40
CA GLY A 79 -14.79 -15.52 -14.48
C GLY A 79 -13.93 -14.35 -14.01
N ALA A 80 -12.75 -14.19 -14.59
CA ALA A 80 -11.91 -13.02 -14.36
C ALA A 80 -12.35 -11.86 -15.26
N LEU A 81 -12.39 -10.65 -14.70
CA LEU A 81 -12.62 -9.44 -15.49
C LEU A 81 -11.40 -9.15 -16.38
N PRO A 82 -11.61 -8.78 -17.66
CA PRO A 82 -10.54 -8.29 -18.52
C PRO A 82 -10.04 -6.92 -18.05
N ASP A 83 -8.90 -6.47 -18.56
CA ASP A 83 -8.34 -5.15 -18.25
C ASP A 83 -9.22 -3.99 -18.72
N ARG A 84 -10.09 -4.24 -19.72
CA ARG A 84 -11.08 -3.30 -20.21
C ARG A 84 -12.36 -4.01 -20.64
N VAL A 85 -13.50 -3.43 -20.25
CA VAL A 85 -14.87 -3.88 -20.55
C VAL A 85 -15.60 -2.78 -21.31
N GLU A 86 -15.83 -3.00 -22.60
CA GLU A 86 -16.44 -2.02 -23.52
C GLU A 86 -17.97 -2.13 -23.58
N SER A 87 -18.54 -3.30 -23.24
CA SER A 87 -19.98 -3.53 -23.30
C SER A 87 -20.50 -4.52 -22.25
N LEU A 88 -21.79 -4.45 -21.93
CA LEU A 88 -22.46 -5.45 -21.10
C LEU A 88 -22.40 -6.86 -21.70
N ARG A 89 -22.38 -6.97 -23.04
CA ARG A 89 -22.22 -8.26 -23.73
C ARG A 89 -20.86 -8.89 -23.41
N GLN A 90 -19.78 -8.10 -23.49
CA GLN A 90 -18.44 -8.55 -23.14
C GLN A 90 -18.39 -8.96 -21.66
N LEU A 91 -18.96 -8.14 -20.77
CA LEU A 91 -19.02 -8.43 -19.35
C LEU A 91 -19.70 -9.78 -19.07
N LYS A 92 -20.84 -10.05 -19.72
CA LYS A 92 -21.56 -11.33 -19.61
C LYS A 92 -20.76 -12.50 -20.20
N ALA A 93 -20.06 -12.30 -21.31
CA ALA A 93 -19.29 -13.35 -21.97
C ALA A 93 -18.11 -13.87 -21.15
N VAL A 94 -17.56 -13.03 -20.26
CA VAL A 94 -16.46 -13.42 -19.36
C VAL A 94 -16.94 -13.92 -18.00
N ALA A 95 -18.24 -14.01 -17.74
CA ALA A 95 -18.76 -14.57 -16.51
C ALA A 95 -18.50 -16.08 -16.45
N GLY A 96 -18.06 -16.57 -15.29
CA GLY A 96 -18.03 -18.00 -14.99
C GLY A 96 -19.42 -18.52 -14.60
N PRO A 97 -19.53 -19.82 -14.29
CA PRO A 97 -20.79 -20.44 -13.85
C PRO A 97 -21.53 -19.69 -12.75
N ARG A 98 -20.81 -19.03 -11.83
CA ARG A 98 -21.38 -18.29 -10.69
C ARG A 98 -21.19 -16.77 -10.78
N GLY A 99 -20.62 -16.26 -11.87
CA GLY A 99 -20.40 -14.83 -12.10
C GLY A 99 -18.93 -14.42 -12.19
N TRP A 100 -18.55 -13.35 -11.51
CA TRP A 100 -17.21 -12.73 -11.64
C TRP A 100 -16.45 -12.71 -10.32
N LEU A 101 -15.14 -12.94 -10.40
CA LEU A 101 -14.24 -12.79 -9.27
C LEU A 101 -13.45 -11.48 -9.42
N LEU A 102 -13.66 -10.54 -8.50
CA LEU A 102 -12.95 -9.28 -8.47
C LEU A 102 -11.62 -9.43 -7.75
N ARG A 103 -10.55 -9.72 -8.53
CA ARG A 103 -9.17 -9.75 -8.00
C ARG A 103 -8.48 -8.38 -7.99
N LYS A 104 -8.94 -7.44 -8.83
CA LYS A 104 -8.32 -6.11 -8.98
C LYS A 104 -9.21 -5.03 -8.36
N ASN A 105 -8.60 -4.15 -7.58
CA ASN A 105 -9.29 -3.00 -6.96
C ASN A 105 -9.31 -1.77 -7.87
N ASN A 106 -9.36 -1.95 -9.19
CA ASN A 106 -9.44 -0.83 -10.12
C ASN A 106 -10.81 -0.72 -10.80
N PHE A 107 -11.78 -1.55 -10.40
CA PHE A 107 -13.17 -1.39 -10.81
C PHE A 107 -13.74 -0.14 -10.10
N PRO A 108 -14.19 0.91 -10.81
CA PRO A 108 -14.89 0.91 -12.09
C PRO A 108 -14.06 1.39 -13.31
N ASN A 109 -12.76 1.62 -13.16
CA ASN A 109 -11.91 2.16 -14.23
C ASN A 109 -11.74 1.22 -15.43
N VAL A 110 -11.98 -0.09 -15.24
CA VAL A 110 -11.98 -1.07 -16.34
C VAL A 110 -13.20 -0.93 -17.24
N LEU A 111 -14.28 -0.28 -16.78
CA LEU A 111 -15.47 -0.06 -17.58
C LEU A 111 -15.26 1.11 -18.55
N ALA A 112 -15.74 0.96 -19.78
CA ALA A 112 -15.95 2.07 -20.70
C ALA A 112 -16.90 3.12 -20.12
N SER A 113 -16.74 4.38 -20.53
CA SER A 113 -17.50 5.52 -20.00
C SER A 113 -19.01 5.30 -20.00
N GLY A 114 -19.56 4.72 -21.08
CA GLY A 114 -21.00 4.43 -21.21
C GLY A 114 -21.54 3.34 -20.27
N LEU A 115 -20.69 2.59 -19.57
CA LEU A 115 -21.09 1.58 -18.59
C LEU A 115 -20.92 2.03 -17.14
N ARG A 116 -20.26 3.18 -16.92
CA ARG A 116 -20.00 3.68 -15.58
C ARG A 116 -21.29 4.25 -15.00
N LEU A 117 -21.55 3.93 -13.74
CA LEU A 117 -22.53 4.63 -12.93
C LEU A 117 -22.09 6.10 -12.73
N PRO A 118 -23.04 7.01 -12.42
CA PRO A 118 -22.76 8.42 -12.19
C PRO A 118 -21.69 8.69 -11.11
N ALA A 119 -21.11 9.88 -11.14
CA ALA A 119 -20.26 10.38 -10.06
C ALA A 119 -20.99 10.28 -8.71
N GLY A 120 -20.26 9.95 -7.65
CA GLY A 120 -20.81 9.71 -6.32
C GLY A 120 -21.38 8.30 -6.12
N ALA A 121 -21.44 7.45 -7.15
CA ALA A 121 -21.95 6.09 -6.99
C ALA A 121 -21.15 5.25 -5.98
N MET A 122 -19.81 5.38 -5.95
CA MET A 122 -18.97 4.68 -4.96
C MET A 122 -19.23 5.20 -3.54
N ARG A 123 -19.35 6.51 -3.37
CA ARG A 123 -19.75 7.11 -2.09
C ARG A 123 -21.10 6.58 -1.62
N SER A 124 -22.10 6.55 -2.50
CA SER A 124 -23.42 6.01 -2.20
C SER A 124 -23.37 4.53 -1.81
N VAL A 125 -22.53 3.72 -2.46
CA VAL A 125 -22.31 2.33 -2.05
C VAL A 125 -21.74 2.28 -0.64
N PHE A 126 -20.68 3.04 -0.36
CA PHE A 126 -20.03 3.07 0.95
C PHE A 126 -20.98 3.51 2.07
N GLU A 127 -21.75 4.59 1.86
CA GLU A 127 -22.73 5.10 2.82
C GLU A 127 -23.89 4.12 3.06
N SER A 128 -24.18 3.25 2.08
CA SER A 128 -25.19 2.20 2.20
C SER A 128 -24.70 0.94 2.92
N LEU A 129 -23.39 0.82 3.19
CA LEU A 129 -22.87 -0.34 3.90
C LEU A 129 -23.42 -0.35 5.34
N PRO A 130 -23.93 -1.49 5.82
CA PRO A 130 -24.53 -1.60 7.14
C PRO A 130 -23.47 -1.80 8.20
N PHE A 131 -22.62 -0.78 8.38
CA PHE A 131 -21.57 -0.80 9.40
C PHE A 131 -22.15 -0.92 10.80
N ALA A 132 -21.43 -1.65 11.66
CA ALA A 132 -21.73 -1.71 13.08
C ALA A 132 -21.77 -0.29 13.71
N PRO A 133 -22.53 -0.07 14.81
CA PRO A 133 -22.79 1.26 15.34
C PRO A 133 -21.55 2.13 15.59
N GLY A 134 -20.48 1.55 16.14
CA GLY A 134 -19.23 2.29 16.40
C GLY A 134 -18.51 2.76 15.14
N LEU A 135 -18.50 1.92 14.09
CA LEU A 135 -17.95 2.25 12.78
C LEU A 135 -18.79 3.32 12.07
N LYS A 136 -20.12 3.22 12.16
CA LYS A 136 -21.04 4.24 11.63
C LYS A 136 -20.85 5.59 12.32
N ALA A 137 -20.63 5.60 13.64
CA ALA A 137 -20.34 6.81 14.39
C ALA A 137 -19.03 7.47 13.94
N ALA A 138 -17.98 6.68 13.69
CA ALA A 138 -16.70 7.19 13.17
C ALA A 138 -16.86 7.85 11.78
N VAL A 139 -17.62 7.24 10.86
CA VAL A 139 -17.94 7.82 9.55
C VAL A 139 -18.72 9.14 9.70
N ALA A 140 -19.72 9.18 10.60
CA ALA A 140 -20.51 10.38 10.85
C ALA A 140 -19.67 11.52 11.47
N ALA A 141 -18.79 11.20 12.41
CA ALA A 141 -17.88 12.17 13.03
C ALA A 141 -16.92 12.77 11.99
N ALA A 142 -16.39 11.94 11.08
CA ALA A 142 -15.55 12.42 9.98
C ALA A 142 -16.30 13.38 9.04
N ALA A 143 -17.60 13.19 8.82
CA ALA A 143 -18.42 14.11 8.05
C ALA A 143 -18.63 15.47 8.76
N GLY A 144 -18.74 15.45 10.09
CA GLY A 144 -18.94 16.64 10.93
C GLY A 144 -17.67 17.43 11.28
N ALA A 145 -16.48 16.85 11.13
CA ALA A 145 -15.23 17.51 11.51
C ALA A 145 -15.02 18.84 10.75
N ALA A 146 -14.56 19.89 11.44
CA ALA A 146 -14.27 21.17 10.82
C ALA A 146 -12.96 21.08 10.01
N LEU A 147 -13.02 21.43 8.72
CA LEU A 147 -11.85 21.47 7.84
C LEU A 147 -11.77 22.84 7.14
N PRO A 148 -10.56 23.37 6.90
CA PRO A 148 -10.37 24.52 6.03
C PRO A 148 -10.90 24.25 4.61
N SER A 149 -11.41 25.28 3.93
CA SER A 149 -11.96 25.16 2.57
C SER A 149 -10.93 24.75 1.52
N ASN A 150 -9.66 25.15 1.70
CA ASN A 150 -8.54 24.78 0.83
C ASN A 150 -7.55 23.88 1.58
N VAL A 151 -7.93 22.62 1.80
CA VAL A 151 -7.08 21.64 2.50
C VAL A 151 -6.63 20.51 1.55
N THR A 152 -5.33 20.20 1.60
CA THR A 152 -4.72 19.04 0.95
C THR A 152 -4.44 17.97 1.99
N ALA A 153 -5.03 16.80 1.81
CA ALA A 153 -4.67 15.62 2.60
C ALA A 153 -3.31 15.06 2.17
N VAL A 154 -2.44 14.79 3.13
CA VAL A 154 -1.14 14.14 2.92
C VAL A 154 -1.12 12.84 3.72
N HIS A 155 -1.05 11.70 3.04
CA HIS A 155 -1.03 10.37 3.67
C HIS A 155 0.37 9.78 3.61
N LEU A 156 1.05 9.71 4.76
CA LEU A 156 2.44 9.28 4.80
C LEU A 156 2.60 7.77 4.65
N ARG A 157 1.66 6.98 5.21
CA ARG A 157 1.74 5.52 5.42
C ARG A 157 3.02 5.09 6.15
N ALA A 158 2.90 4.29 7.19
CA ALA A 158 4.04 3.68 7.86
C ALA A 158 3.64 2.28 8.35
N GLY A 159 3.84 1.98 9.63
CA GLY A 159 3.48 0.71 10.25
C GLY A 159 4.36 -0.42 9.73
N ASP A 160 3.74 -1.54 9.40
CA ASP A 160 4.35 -2.76 8.87
C ASP A 160 5.32 -2.56 7.69
N ILE A 161 5.14 -1.53 6.85
CA ILE A 161 6.05 -1.23 5.73
C ILE A 161 7.41 -0.68 6.19
N VAL A 162 7.45 0.08 7.28
CA VAL A 162 8.68 0.69 7.81
C VAL A 162 9.23 -0.14 8.97
N TYR A 163 8.33 -0.66 9.83
CA TYR A 163 8.66 -1.31 11.10
C TYR A 163 8.45 -2.82 11.11
N GLY A 164 7.66 -3.36 10.19
CA GLY A 164 7.32 -4.78 10.10
C GLY A 164 8.01 -5.50 8.95
N ASP A 165 7.59 -6.73 8.69
CA ASP A 165 8.25 -7.63 7.72
C ASP A 165 8.15 -7.17 6.27
N TRP A 166 7.16 -6.32 5.98
CA TRP A 166 7.02 -5.74 4.65
C TRP A 166 8.26 -4.94 4.25
N ARG A 167 9.01 -4.35 5.20
CA ARG A 167 10.28 -3.63 4.90
C ARG A 167 11.36 -4.50 4.24
N PHE A 168 11.20 -5.83 4.27
CA PHE A 168 12.06 -6.79 3.57
C PHE A 168 11.62 -7.05 2.11
N SER A 169 10.64 -6.29 1.60
CA SER A 169 10.07 -6.44 0.26
C SER A 169 10.41 -5.27 -0.66
N THR A 170 10.71 -5.56 -1.93
CA THR A 170 11.07 -4.53 -2.92
C THR A 170 9.88 -3.77 -3.53
N GLY A 171 8.66 -4.25 -3.33
CA GLY A 171 7.49 -3.85 -4.11
C GLY A 171 6.47 -2.98 -3.38
N ILE A 172 6.91 -2.25 -2.35
CA ILE A 172 6.03 -1.47 -1.48
C ILE A 172 6.56 -0.07 -1.16
N ALA A 173 7.76 0.28 -1.62
CA ALA A 173 8.40 1.55 -1.28
C ALA A 173 7.58 2.76 -1.75
N ASP A 174 6.89 2.61 -2.89
CA ASP A 174 5.99 3.60 -3.48
C ASP A 174 4.68 3.82 -2.68
N LYS A 175 4.43 3.01 -1.64
CA LYS A 175 3.29 3.22 -0.74
C LYS A 175 3.53 4.29 0.31
N VAL A 176 4.79 4.58 0.61
CA VAL A 176 5.20 5.46 1.73
C VAL A 176 5.78 6.76 1.19
N ILE A 177 5.38 7.88 1.80
CA ILE A 177 6.08 9.16 1.64
C ILE A 177 7.10 9.24 2.77
N CYS A 178 8.38 8.97 2.46
CA CYS A 178 9.43 8.98 3.48
C CYS A 178 9.67 10.39 4.06
N MET A 179 10.14 10.44 5.31
CA MET A 179 10.17 11.66 6.12
C MET A 179 10.84 12.89 5.48
N PRO A 180 12.03 12.82 4.87
CA PRO A 180 12.63 14.01 4.25
C PRO A 180 11.81 14.56 3.08
N VAL A 181 11.12 13.68 2.36
CA VAL A 181 10.22 14.05 1.27
C VAL A 181 8.91 14.61 1.81
N ALA A 182 8.40 14.08 2.93
CA ALA A 182 7.23 14.61 3.62
C ALA A 182 7.47 16.05 4.10
N ASP A 183 8.62 16.32 4.73
CA ASP A 183 9.02 17.65 5.20
C ASP A 183 9.01 18.67 4.04
N LEU A 184 9.65 18.31 2.92
CA LEU A 184 9.71 19.16 1.74
C LEU A 184 8.33 19.37 1.11
N LEU A 185 7.54 18.30 0.98
CA LEU A 185 6.19 18.35 0.43
C LEU A 185 5.30 19.29 1.26
N ILE A 186 5.25 19.10 2.57
CA ILE A 186 4.43 19.90 3.49
C ILE A 186 4.84 21.38 3.42
N GLN A 187 6.15 21.67 3.45
CA GLN A 187 6.66 23.03 3.27
C GLN A 187 6.17 23.66 1.96
N ARG A 188 6.24 22.91 0.86
CA ARG A 188 5.79 23.39 -0.45
C ARG A 188 4.28 23.70 -0.48
N LEU A 189 3.45 22.82 0.09
CA LEU A 189 2.00 23.01 0.13
C LEU A 189 1.61 24.25 0.95
N LEU A 190 2.21 24.42 2.12
CA LEU A 190 1.97 25.57 2.98
C LEU A 190 2.41 26.88 2.29
N ALA A 191 3.55 26.87 1.60
CA ALA A 191 4.03 28.03 0.82
C ALA A 191 3.12 28.38 -0.37
N GLU A 192 2.38 27.42 -0.91
CA GLU A 192 1.34 27.62 -1.94
C GLU A 192 0.00 28.13 -1.35
N GLY A 193 -0.07 28.35 -0.03
CA GLY A 193 -1.27 28.81 0.66
C GLY A 193 -2.34 27.73 0.88
N ALA A 194 -1.99 26.45 0.69
CA ALA A 194 -2.88 25.34 1.03
C ALA A 194 -2.75 24.99 2.52
N GLY A 195 -3.88 24.71 3.16
CA GLY A 195 -3.87 23.98 4.44
C GLY A 195 -3.45 22.52 4.20
N VAL A 196 -2.79 21.92 5.18
CA VAL A 196 -2.39 20.50 5.14
C VAL A 196 -3.16 19.73 6.21
N LEU A 197 -3.80 18.63 5.81
CA LEU A 197 -4.33 17.63 6.73
C LEU A 197 -3.45 16.38 6.65
N LEU A 198 -2.67 16.15 7.70
CA LEU A 198 -1.68 15.09 7.77
C LEU A 198 -2.28 13.81 8.36
N PHE A 199 -2.12 12.71 7.63
CA PHE A 199 -2.43 11.36 8.08
C PHE A 199 -1.10 10.62 8.29
N ALA A 200 -0.69 10.55 9.55
CA ALA A 200 0.53 9.89 9.99
C ALA A 200 0.14 8.72 10.91
N GLN A 201 0.48 7.51 10.51
CA GLN A 201 0.20 6.30 11.31
C GLN A 201 1.13 6.18 12.52
N ASP A 202 2.28 6.84 12.48
CA ASP A 202 3.26 6.86 13.56
C ASP A 202 3.10 8.14 14.38
N GLN A 203 2.90 7.96 15.68
CA GLN A 203 2.70 9.03 16.63
C GLN A 203 3.91 9.97 16.75
N GLN A 204 5.15 9.45 16.78
CA GLN A 204 6.35 10.29 16.85
C GLN A 204 6.51 11.15 15.58
N VAL A 205 6.15 10.57 14.43
CA VAL A 205 6.10 11.31 13.16
C VAL A 205 5.04 12.39 13.19
N ALA A 206 3.85 12.11 13.74
CA ALA A 206 2.78 13.10 13.87
C ALA A 206 3.20 14.27 14.78
N GLU A 207 3.78 13.96 15.95
CA GLU A 207 4.22 14.94 16.95
C GLU A 207 5.23 15.95 16.42
N ARG A 208 6.08 15.55 15.45
CA ARG A 208 7.00 16.47 14.76
C ARG A 208 6.29 17.65 14.08
N TYR A 209 5.04 17.45 13.66
CA TYR A 209 4.25 18.46 12.96
C TYR A 209 3.25 19.18 13.87
N ALA A 210 3.19 18.82 15.16
CA ALA A 210 2.24 19.39 16.10
C ALA A 210 2.43 20.92 16.24
N GLY A 211 1.31 21.64 16.32
CA GLY A 211 1.31 23.11 16.48
C GLY A 211 1.80 23.91 15.28
N ARG A 212 2.16 23.27 14.16
CA ARG A 212 2.62 23.97 12.96
C ARG A 212 1.46 24.75 12.30
N PRO A 213 1.60 26.07 12.08
CA PRO A 213 0.54 26.85 11.45
C PRO A 213 0.17 26.33 10.05
N GLY A 214 -1.14 26.22 9.80
CA GLY A 214 -1.69 25.71 8.53
C GLY A 214 -1.67 24.18 8.38
N LEU A 215 -1.23 23.44 9.41
CA LEU A 215 -1.23 21.99 9.44
C LEU A 215 -2.19 21.46 10.51
N LEU A 216 -3.01 20.48 10.15
CA LEU A 216 -3.86 19.70 11.04
C LEU A 216 -3.42 18.24 11.02
N ILE A 217 -3.39 17.58 12.17
CA ILE A 217 -3.11 16.15 12.28
C ILE A 217 -4.44 15.41 12.41
N SER A 218 -4.66 14.34 11.65
CA SER A 218 -5.92 13.59 11.66
C SER A 218 -6.24 12.99 13.03
N ALA A 219 -5.23 12.52 13.76
CA ALA A 219 -5.36 11.94 15.09
C ALA A 219 -5.92 12.96 16.11
N ASP A 220 -5.56 14.24 16.00
CA ASP A 220 -6.07 15.30 16.89
C ASP A 220 -7.56 15.59 16.69
N LEU A 221 -8.13 15.16 15.55
CA LEU A 221 -9.54 15.34 15.21
C LEU A 221 -10.38 14.11 15.54
N ALA A 222 -9.74 12.98 15.87
CA ALA A 222 -10.40 11.72 16.15
C ALA A 222 -10.75 11.58 17.64
N ASP A 223 -11.68 10.68 17.95
CA ASP A 223 -11.98 10.33 19.34
C ASP A 223 -10.87 9.40 19.88
N PRO A 224 -10.18 9.76 20.97
CA PRO A 224 -9.09 8.96 21.51
C PRO A 224 -9.53 7.61 22.10
N SER A 225 -10.83 7.39 22.30
CA SER A 225 -11.38 6.10 22.77
C SER A 225 -11.58 5.07 21.65
N TRP A 226 -11.41 5.48 20.39
CA TRP A 226 -11.63 4.61 19.25
C TRP A 226 -10.57 3.54 19.09
N GLY A 227 -11.02 2.35 18.68
CA GLY A 227 -10.14 1.28 18.24
C GLY A 227 -9.58 1.54 16.83
N PRO A 228 -8.61 0.73 16.37
CA PRO A 228 -7.95 0.91 15.08
C PRO A 228 -8.91 0.97 13.87
N ALA A 229 -9.99 0.18 13.89
CA ALA A 229 -10.95 0.16 12.77
C ALA A 229 -11.86 1.39 12.72
N GLN A 230 -12.31 1.91 13.88
CA GLN A 230 -13.02 3.19 13.94
C GLN A 230 -12.09 4.32 13.46
N GLN A 231 -10.85 4.38 13.96
CA GLN A 231 -9.85 5.36 13.53
C GLN A 231 -9.65 5.30 12.01
N ALA A 232 -9.46 4.09 11.46
CA ALA A 232 -9.27 3.90 10.03
C ALA A 232 -10.46 4.42 9.20
N LEU A 233 -11.71 4.09 9.57
CA LEU A 233 -12.88 4.57 8.86
C LEU A 233 -13.09 6.07 8.98
N PHE A 234 -12.84 6.64 10.17
CA PHE A 234 -12.86 8.08 10.37
C PHE A 234 -11.87 8.76 9.43
N GLU A 235 -10.61 8.31 9.41
CA GLU A 235 -9.55 8.91 8.61
C GLU A 235 -9.76 8.73 7.11
N ILE A 236 -10.21 7.56 6.64
CA ILE A 236 -10.58 7.34 5.23
C ILE A 236 -11.65 8.34 4.80
N THR A 237 -12.69 8.50 5.63
CA THR A 237 -13.81 9.39 5.34
C THR A 237 -13.38 10.85 5.38
N LEU A 238 -12.58 11.24 6.38
CA LEU A 238 -12.05 12.58 6.56
C LEU A 238 -11.12 12.98 5.40
N MET A 239 -10.24 12.07 4.98
CA MET A 239 -9.34 12.26 3.85
C MET A 239 -10.11 12.51 2.55
N GLY A 240 -11.22 11.80 2.34
CA GLY A 240 -12.10 12.00 1.18
C GLY A 240 -12.80 13.37 1.14
N ARG A 241 -12.80 14.14 2.24
CA ARG A 241 -13.34 15.49 2.28
C ARG A 241 -12.35 16.56 1.83
N ALA A 242 -11.05 16.25 1.79
CA ALA A 242 -10.04 17.18 1.32
C ALA A 242 -10.21 17.50 -0.18
N GLY A 243 -9.85 18.72 -0.57
CA GLY A 243 -9.90 19.15 -1.98
C GLY A 243 -8.89 18.40 -2.86
N ARG A 244 -7.80 17.94 -2.25
CA ARG A 244 -6.71 17.21 -2.88
C ARG A 244 -6.17 16.14 -1.93
N ILE A 245 -5.73 15.00 -2.48
CA ILE A 245 -5.11 13.91 -1.72
C ILE A 245 -3.74 13.63 -2.34
N VAL A 246 -2.68 13.73 -1.55
CA VAL A 246 -1.31 13.36 -1.93
C VAL A 246 -0.93 12.12 -1.11
N ALA A 247 -0.63 11.02 -1.78
CA ALA A 247 -0.34 9.75 -1.15
C ALA A 247 0.49 8.85 -2.06
N GLY A 248 1.16 7.87 -1.48
CA GLY A 248 1.67 6.71 -2.22
C GLY A 248 0.55 5.78 -2.71
N SER A 249 0.91 4.57 -3.13
CA SER A 249 -0.03 3.57 -3.67
C SER A 249 -0.90 2.82 -2.63
N SER A 250 -1.15 3.43 -1.47
CA SER A 250 -1.93 2.85 -0.36
C SER A 250 -3.41 2.64 -0.71
N GLY A 251 -3.95 1.45 -0.39
CA GLY A 251 -5.37 1.15 -0.52
C GLY A 251 -6.28 2.06 0.31
N PHE A 252 -5.78 2.52 1.45
CA PHE A 252 -6.45 3.48 2.33
C PHE A 252 -6.73 4.81 1.62
N ALA A 253 -5.69 5.40 1.04
CA ALA A 253 -5.79 6.66 0.31
C ALA A 253 -6.58 6.52 -1.00
N ARG A 254 -6.47 5.35 -1.66
CA ARG A 254 -7.28 5.05 -2.85
C ARG A 254 -8.77 4.96 -2.53
N LEU A 255 -9.15 4.35 -1.40
CA LEU A 255 -10.54 4.32 -0.97
C LEU A 255 -11.06 5.74 -0.71
N ALA A 256 -10.32 6.55 0.05
CA ALA A 256 -10.68 7.95 0.30
C ALA A 256 -10.87 8.77 -1.00
N ALA A 257 -10.00 8.54 -2.00
CA ALA A 257 -10.12 9.17 -3.30
C ALA A 257 -11.34 8.67 -4.10
N GLU A 258 -11.67 7.38 -4.04
CA GLU A 258 -12.88 6.80 -4.65
C GLU A 258 -14.16 7.36 -4.03
N LEU A 259 -14.18 7.59 -2.71
CA LEU A 259 -15.30 8.24 -2.03
C LEU A 259 -15.52 9.69 -2.50
N SER A 260 -14.51 10.31 -3.09
CA SER A 260 -14.55 11.71 -3.55
C SER A 260 -14.53 11.87 -5.07
N ASP A 261 -14.68 10.78 -5.83
CA ASP A 261 -14.55 10.75 -7.29
C ASP A 261 -13.21 11.37 -7.79
N ARG A 262 -12.17 11.25 -6.98
CA ARG A 262 -10.83 11.78 -7.23
C ARG A 262 -9.81 10.66 -7.38
N ARG A 263 -8.59 11.05 -7.71
CA ARG A 263 -7.41 10.16 -7.68
C ARG A 263 -6.38 10.74 -6.71
N PRO A 264 -5.70 9.90 -5.91
CA PRO A 264 -4.54 10.37 -5.17
C PRO A 264 -3.49 10.85 -6.17
N GLN A 265 -2.87 11.98 -5.89
CA GLN A 265 -1.70 12.47 -6.61
C GLN A 265 -0.45 11.83 -6.01
N SER A 266 0.42 11.31 -6.88
CA SER A 266 1.76 10.92 -6.45
C SER A 266 2.56 12.15 -6.08
N VAL A 267 3.51 11.99 -5.16
CA VAL A 267 4.50 13.03 -4.85
C VAL A 267 5.29 13.44 -6.09
N ASP A 268 5.52 12.52 -7.04
CA ASP A 268 6.20 12.76 -8.33
C ASP A 268 5.54 13.86 -9.16
N ALA A 269 4.24 14.08 -8.99
CA ALA A 269 3.50 15.11 -9.70
C ALA A 269 3.75 16.52 -9.13
N ILE A 270 4.38 16.62 -7.96
CA ILE A 270 4.58 17.87 -7.21
C ILE A 270 6.08 18.16 -7.06
N LEU A 271 6.85 17.15 -6.70
CA LEU A 271 8.29 17.24 -6.48
C LEU A 271 9.01 16.35 -7.50
N ASN A 272 9.93 16.94 -8.27
CA ASN A 272 10.71 16.18 -9.24
C ASN A 272 11.70 15.21 -8.54
N ALA A 273 12.16 14.20 -9.29
CA ALA A 273 12.98 13.13 -8.75
C ALA A 273 14.30 13.62 -8.10
N GLU A 274 15.00 14.54 -8.74
CA GLU A 274 16.30 15.05 -8.27
C GLU A 274 16.15 15.84 -6.96
N VAL A 275 15.12 16.69 -6.87
CA VAL A 275 14.81 17.46 -5.65
C VAL A 275 14.47 16.53 -4.48
N ARG A 276 13.73 15.45 -4.72
CA ARG A 276 13.42 14.46 -3.68
C ARG A 276 14.66 13.71 -3.24
N LEU A 277 15.51 13.30 -4.19
CA LEU A 277 16.75 12.59 -3.87
C LEU A 277 17.67 13.47 -3.01
N ALA A 278 17.83 14.75 -3.36
CA ALA A 278 18.60 15.70 -2.57
C ALA A 278 18.03 15.88 -1.15
N ALA A 279 16.71 15.95 -1.01
CA ALA A 279 16.05 16.02 0.30
C ALA A 279 16.32 14.74 1.13
N ILE A 280 16.25 13.57 0.50
CA ILE A 280 16.56 12.29 1.16
C ILE A 280 18.01 12.26 1.63
N GLU A 281 18.97 12.64 0.79
CA GLU A 281 20.40 12.64 1.15
C GLU A 281 20.69 13.56 2.34
N ALA A 282 20.10 14.76 2.35
CA ALA A 282 20.21 15.69 3.46
C ALA A 282 19.56 15.12 4.75
N GLY A 283 18.39 14.49 4.62
CA GLY A 283 17.70 13.89 5.75
C GLY A 283 18.40 12.66 6.32
N VAL A 284 19.04 11.83 5.48
CA VAL A 284 19.72 10.60 5.89
C VAL A 284 20.98 10.86 6.72
N VAL A 285 21.62 12.02 6.56
CA VAL A 285 22.78 12.42 7.37
C VAL A 285 22.40 13.21 8.62
N THR A 286 21.16 13.67 8.72
CA THR A 286 20.66 14.45 9.85
C THR A 286 20.22 13.50 10.97
N ASP A 287 20.62 13.78 12.20
CA ASP A 287 20.03 13.17 13.39
C ASP A 287 18.93 14.10 13.91
N ASP A 288 17.69 13.70 13.68
CA ASP A 288 16.50 14.47 14.03
C ASP A 288 15.60 13.76 15.04
N GLY A 289 16.14 12.75 15.72
CA GLY A 289 15.44 11.97 16.73
C GLY A 289 14.38 11.01 16.20
N LEU A 290 14.25 10.85 14.88
CA LEU A 290 13.35 9.85 14.30
C LEU A 290 13.85 8.43 14.56
N PRO A 291 12.94 7.43 14.62
CA PRO A 291 13.33 6.03 14.71
C PRO A 291 14.32 5.64 13.60
N PRO A 292 15.40 4.89 13.89
CA PRO A 292 16.41 4.53 12.90
C PRO A 292 15.85 3.88 11.63
N LEU A 293 14.74 3.14 11.75
CA LEU A 293 14.05 2.49 10.63
C LEU A 293 13.38 3.48 9.66
N GLN A 294 12.95 4.66 10.11
CA GLN A 294 12.48 5.72 9.21
C GLN A 294 13.62 6.20 8.30
N THR A 295 14.79 6.42 8.89
CA THR A 295 15.97 6.88 8.14
C THR A 295 16.52 5.77 7.25
N ALA A 296 16.51 4.50 7.70
CA ALA A 296 16.86 3.36 6.87
C ALA A 296 15.93 3.23 5.65
N PHE A 297 14.62 3.38 5.85
CA PHE A 297 13.64 3.33 4.78
C PHE A 297 13.78 4.51 3.82
N ALA A 298 14.00 5.73 4.31
CA ALA A 298 14.27 6.89 3.48
C ALA A 298 15.53 6.68 2.61
N ALA A 299 16.60 6.15 3.19
CA ALA A 299 17.83 5.81 2.47
C ALA A 299 17.57 4.74 1.39
N TRP A 300 16.75 3.73 1.67
CA TRP A 300 16.33 2.74 0.68
C TRP A 300 15.54 3.38 -0.48
N VAL A 301 14.56 4.25 -0.20
CA VAL A 301 13.82 4.99 -1.22
C VAL A 301 14.78 5.85 -2.07
N GLY A 302 15.77 6.49 -1.42
CA GLY A 302 16.82 7.24 -2.09
C GLY A 302 17.67 6.38 -3.02
N TYR A 303 18.10 5.19 -2.57
CA TYR A 303 18.82 4.23 -3.40
C TYR A 303 18.02 3.87 -4.67
N LEU A 304 16.71 3.62 -4.53
CA LEU A 304 15.85 3.31 -5.68
C LEU A 304 15.80 4.51 -6.65
N ALA A 305 15.61 5.72 -6.14
CA ALA A 305 15.55 6.93 -6.96
C ALA A 305 16.89 7.22 -7.67
N ALA A 306 18.01 7.11 -6.96
CA ALA A 306 19.35 7.29 -7.54
C ALA A 306 19.65 6.24 -8.63
N THR A 307 19.19 5.00 -8.43
CA THR A 307 19.30 3.93 -9.44
C THR A 307 18.51 4.26 -10.70
N ASP A 308 17.25 4.71 -10.55
CA ASP A 308 16.41 5.10 -11.68
C ASP A 308 17.00 6.32 -12.44
N LEU A 309 17.70 7.22 -11.74
CA LEU A 309 18.46 8.33 -12.30
C LEU A 309 19.86 7.97 -12.81
N ARG A 310 20.28 6.69 -12.68
CA ARG A 310 21.61 6.17 -13.09
C ARG A 310 22.78 6.85 -12.37
N GLN A 311 22.62 7.20 -11.10
CA GLN A 311 23.61 7.85 -10.26
C GLN A 311 24.24 6.85 -9.27
N SER A 312 25.10 5.98 -9.78
CA SER A 312 25.60 4.80 -9.04
C SER A 312 26.32 5.12 -7.73
N GLU A 313 27.11 6.19 -7.66
CA GLU A 313 27.83 6.58 -6.43
C GLU A 313 26.87 6.99 -5.30
N ARG A 314 25.87 7.82 -5.65
CA ARG A 314 24.81 8.24 -4.72
C ARG A 314 23.98 7.03 -4.26
N ALA A 315 23.63 6.14 -5.20
CA ALA A 315 22.94 4.91 -4.90
C ALA A 315 23.73 4.03 -3.90
N GLU A 316 25.03 3.82 -4.12
CA GLU A 316 25.89 3.04 -3.22
C GLU A 316 26.00 3.68 -1.83
N ALA A 317 26.10 5.02 -1.73
CA ALA A 317 26.12 5.73 -0.46
C ALA A 317 24.81 5.55 0.33
N LEU A 318 23.66 5.72 -0.34
CA LEU A 318 22.35 5.58 0.27
C LEU A 318 22.05 4.14 0.70
N LEU A 319 22.43 3.15 -0.11
CA LEU A 319 22.25 1.74 0.26
C LEU A 319 23.08 1.36 1.49
N ARG A 320 24.32 1.87 1.60
CA ARG A 320 25.14 1.70 2.81
C ARG A 320 24.46 2.33 4.03
N ALA A 321 23.96 3.56 3.90
CA ALA A 321 23.26 4.24 4.98
C ALA A 321 21.99 3.50 5.43
N ALA A 322 21.29 2.80 4.52
CA ALA A 322 20.16 1.93 4.85
C ALA A 322 20.60 0.68 5.63
N ILE A 323 21.68 0.01 5.21
CA ILE A 323 22.26 -1.17 5.89
C ILE A 323 22.72 -0.83 7.30
N ASP A 324 23.36 0.33 7.49
CA ASP A 324 23.90 0.73 8.78
C ASP A 324 22.81 0.91 9.85
N ARG A 325 21.62 1.35 9.42
CA ARG A 325 20.47 1.68 10.28
C ARG A 325 19.46 0.55 10.44
N ASP A 326 19.36 -0.35 9.46
CA ASP A 326 18.55 -1.57 9.53
C ASP A 326 19.43 -2.80 9.24
N ARG A 327 20.27 -3.13 10.21
CA ARG A 327 21.29 -4.19 10.07
C ARG A 327 20.69 -5.57 9.92
N VAL A 328 19.43 -5.79 10.24
CA VAL A 328 18.75 -7.09 10.08
C VAL A 328 18.12 -7.25 8.71
N ASN A 329 18.09 -6.20 7.89
CA ASN A 329 17.44 -6.22 6.58
C ASN A 329 18.34 -6.86 5.51
N GLY A 330 18.09 -8.15 5.27
CA GLY A 330 18.81 -8.95 4.29
C GLY A 330 18.59 -8.48 2.84
N LEU A 331 17.44 -7.86 2.54
CA LEU A 331 17.17 -7.31 1.21
C LEU A 331 18.23 -6.28 0.80
N TYR A 332 18.64 -5.41 1.72
CA TYR A 332 19.63 -4.37 1.40
C TYR A 332 21.00 -4.96 1.07
N ARG A 333 21.45 -5.97 1.83
CA ARG A 333 22.74 -6.65 1.57
C ARG A 333 22.71 -7.49 0.31
N VAL A 334 21.61 -8.21 0.06
CA VAL A 334 21.42 -8.93 -1.21
C VAL A 334 21.50 -7.96 -2.39
N THR A 335 20.84 -6.82 -2.27
CA THR A 335 20.86 -5.77 -3.30
C THR A 335 22.28 -5.24 -3.50
N GLN A 336 23.01 -4.95 -2.42
CA GLN A 336 24.40 -4.48 -2.49
C GLN A 336 25.32 -5.50 -3.17
N ALA A 337 25.23 -6.78 -2.77
CA ALA A 337 26.01 -7.84 -3.39
C ALA A 337 25.73 -7.97 -4.89
N VAL A 338 24.46 -7.90 -5.29
CA VAL A 338 24.05 -7.97 -6.70
C VAL A 338 24.58 -6.77 -7.49
N ASP A 339 24.53 -5.57 -6.95
CA ASP A 339 25.06 -4.38 -7.63
C ASP A 339 26.59 -4.46 -7.78
N LEU A 340 27.30 -4.96 -6.76
CA LEU A 340 28.74 -5.22 -6.84
C LEU A 340 29.09 -6.28 -7.90
N LEU A 341 28.32 -7.38 -7.98
CA LEU A 341 28.51 -8.41 -9.02
C LEU A 341 28.30 -7.82 -10.42
N ARG A 342 27.27 -7.00 -10.62
CA ARG A 342 27.01 -6.32 -11.91
C ARG A 342 28.11 -5.35 -12.28
N ALA A 343 28.70 -4.68 -11.30
CA ALA A 343 29.86 -3.81 -11.47
C ALA A 343 31.19 -4.56 -11.59
N GLN A 344 31.17 -5.90 -11.67
CA GLN A 344 32.36 -6.77 -11.74
C GLN A 344 33.29 -6.66 -10.51
N ARG A 345 32.76 -6.21 -9.37
CA ARG A 345 33.45 -6.11 -8.05
C ARG A 345 33.24 -7.39 -7.23
N GLY A 346 33.56 -8.54 -7.83
CA GLY A 346 33.33 -9.88 -7.25
C GLY A 346 33.88 -10.07 -5.83
N PRO A 347 35.15 -9.74 -5.54
CA PRO A 347 35.72 -9.90 -4.20
C PRO A 347 34.99 -9.09 -3.12
N GLU A 348 34.44 -7.92 -3.47
CA GLU A 348 33.65 -7.11 -2.54
C GLU A 348 32.25 -7.69 -2.35
N ALA A 349 31.64 -8.20 -3.43
CA ALA A 349 30.37 -8.90 -3.34
C ALA A 349 30.46 -10.13 -2.42
N GLU A 350 31.55 -10.91 -2.48
CA GLU A 350 31.76 -12.05 -1.57
C GLU A 350 31.82 -11.63 -0.11
N LYS A 351 32.47 -10.51 0.20
CA LYS A 351 32.51 -9.99 1.58
C LYS A 351 31.11 -9.64 2.08
N VAL A 352 30.28 -9.02 1.23
CA VAL A 352 28.90 -8.68 1.58
C VAL A 352 28.07 -9.96 1.77
N LEU A 353 28.17 -10.92 0.84
CA LEU A 353 27.44 -12.19 0.89
C LEU A 353 27.81 -13.01 2.14
N ALA A 354 29.11 -13.11 2.46
CA ALA A 354 29.59 -13.81 3.65
C ALA A 354 29.10 -13.17 4.97
N ALA A 355 28.79 -11.87 4.96
CA ALA A 355 28.25 -11.17 6.12
C ALA A 355 26.73 -11.37 6.30
N ILE A 356 26.02 -11.94 5.32
CA ILE A 356 24.58 -12.25 5.43
C ILE A 356 24.41 -13.50 6.30
N THR A 357 24.27 -13.30 7.61
CA THR A 357 24.16 -14.37 8.61
C THR A 357 23.04 -14.07 9.61
N GLY A 358 22.65 -15.07 10.41
CA GLY A 358 21.63 -14.93 11.45
C GLY A 358 20.30 -14.38 10.92
N GLU A 359 19.78 -13.34 11.58
CA GLU A 359 18.51 -12.72 11.20
C GLU A 359 18.54 -12.10 9.79
N ALA A 360 19.67 -11.53 9.37
CA ALA A 360 19.83 -10.98 8.02
C ALA A 360 19.74 -12.06 6.93
N LEU A 361 20.14 -13.30 7.24
CA LEU A 361 19.94 -14.43 6.33
C LEU A 361 18.46 -14.78 6.22
N SER A 362 17.73 -14.87 7.33
CA SER A 362 16.29 -15.16 7.34
C SER A 362 15.49 -14.14 6.52
N THR A 363 15.78 -12.85 6.68
CA THR A 363 15.09 -11.78 5.94
C THR A 363 15.54 -11.70 4.48
N ALA A 364 16.81 -12.05 4.16
CA ALA A 364 17.26 -12.22 2.77
C ALA A 364 16.52 -13.37 2.06
N ILE A 365 16.35 -14.51 2.74
CA ILE A 365 15.58 -15.64 2.24
C ILE A 365 14.13 -15.21 2.03
N MET A 366 13.52 -14.49 2.98
CA MET A 366 12.16 -13.94 2.83
C MET A 366 12.06 -13.07 1.58
N ALA A 367 12.97 -12.11 1.40
CA ALA A 367 13.00 -11.22 0.25
C ALA A 367 13.14 -11.97 -1.08
N LEU A 368 14.00 -12.99 -1.15
CA LEU A 368 14.26 -13.80 -2.34
C LEU A 368 13.17 -14.83 -2.63
N SER A 369 12.49 -15.32 -1.59
CA SER A 369 11.41 -16.32 -1.68
C SER A 369 10.07 -15.69 -2.00
N ALA A 370 9.89 -14.40 -1.69
CA ALA A 370 8.63 -13.71 -1.86
C ALA A 370 8.14 -13.79 -3.32
N ARG A 371 7.12 -14.61 -3.54
CA ARG A 371 6.18 -14.50 -4.66
C ARG A 371 5.35 -13.23 -4.40
N THR A 372 5.96 -12.05 -4.52
CA THR A 372 5.30 -10.81 -4.06
C THR A 372 3.97 -10.57 -4.77
N LEU A 373 2.95 -10.23 -3.98
CA LEU A 373 1.61 -9.79 -4.42
C LEU A 373 1.64 -8.59 -5.39
N SER A 374 2.76 -7.85 -5.46
CA SER A 374 2.96 -6.68 -6.33
C SER A 374 3.93 -6.88 -7.50
N GLY A 375 4.29 -8.13 -7.83
CA GLY A 375 5.09 -8.43 -9.02
C GLY A 375 6.59 -8.45 -8.73
N GLY A 376 7.09 -9.64 -8.37
CA GLY A 376 8.49 -9.94 -8.07
C GLY A 376 9.42 -9.90 -9.30
N VAL A 377 9.35 -8.85 -10.12
CA VAL A 377 10.23 -8.69 -11.29
C VAL A 377 11.65 -8.37 -10.81
N ARG A 378 11.83 -7.42 -9.88
CA ARG A 378 13.16 -7.09 -9.33
C ARG A 378 13.79 -8.33 -8.67
N MET A 379 13.14 -8.98 -7.70
CA MET A 379 13.75 -10.15 -7.05
C MET A 379 14.05 -11.34 -7.97
N ARG A 380 13.33 -11.49 -9.10
CA ARG A 380 13.70 -12.47 -10.13
C ARG A 380 15.04 -12.16 -10.79
N VAL A 381 15.35 -10.89 -11.03
CA VAL A 381 16.65 -10.48 -11.58
C VAL A 381 17.76 -10.73 -10.55
N GLN A 382 17.56 -10.33 -9.29
CA GLN A 382 18.52 -10.57 -8.21
C GLN A 382 18.82 -12.07 -8.06
N ARG A 383 17.78 -12.92 -8.00
CA ARG A 383 17.94 -14.38 -7.91
C ARG A 383 18.71 -14.95 -9.10
N ARG A 384 18.44 -14.48 -10.33
CA ARG A 384 19.20 -14.90 -11.52
C ARG A 384 20.67 -14.50 -11.43
N THR A 385 20.97 -13.26 -11.02
CA THR A 385 22.35 -12.80 -10.85
C THR A 385 23.09 -13.63 -9.80
N LEU A 386 22.46 -13.92 -8.66
CA LEU A 386 23.04 -14.78 -7.61
C LEU A 386 23.23 -16.22 -8.07
N THR A 387 22.27 -16.78 -8.82
CA THR A 387 22.37 -18.14 -9.38
C THR A 387 23.56 -18.24 -10.34
N ALA A 388 23.69 -17.29 -11.25
CA ALA A 388 24.81 -17.23 -12.18
C ALA A 388 26.17 -17.07 -11.45
N ALA A 389 26.22 -16.24 -10.40
CA ALA A 389 27.41 -16.10 -9.57
C ALA A 389 27.77 -17.41 -8.83
N ALA A 390 26.77 -18.11 -8.28
CA ALA A 390 26.95 -19.40 -7.62
C ALA A 390 27.49 -20.46 -8.59
N GLU A 391 26.96 -20.51 -9.83
CA GLU A 391 27.46 -21.37 -10.91
C GLU A 391 28.87 -20.99 -11.34
N GLY A 392 29.21 -19.69 -11.30
CA GLY A 392 30.55 -19.16 -11.54
C GLY A 392 31.53 -19.34 -10.37
N GLY A 393 31.16 -20.05 -9.30
CA GLY A 393 32.05 -20.39 -8.19
C GLY A 393 32.02 -19.45 -6.98
N SER A 394 31.06 -18.52 -6.89
CA SER A 394 30.82 -17.69 -5.69
C SER A 394 30.34 -18.55 -4.51
N PRO A 395 31.13 -18.72 -3.42
CA PRO A 395 30.69 -19.48 -2.26
C PRO A 395 29.55 -18.79 -1.51
N GLY A 396 29.60 -17.45 -1.39
CA GLY A 396 28.57 -16.69 -0.72
C GLY A 396 27.22 -16.75 -1.44
N ALA A 397 27.22 -16.63 -2.78
CA ALA A 397 25.99 -16.74 -3.56
C ALA A 397 25.45 -18.18 -3.54
N ARG A 398 26.33 -19.19 -3.58
CA ARG A 398 25.95 -20.60 -3.44
C ARG A 398 25.25 -20.85 -2.11
N ALA A 399 25.84 -20.44 -0.99
CA ALA A 399 25.26 -20.61 0.33
C ALA A 399 23.87 -19.97 0.44
N LEU A 400 23.69 -18.76 -0.10
CA LEU A 400 22.41 -18.06 -0.08
C LEU A 400 21.35 -18.73 -0.97
N ILE A 401 21.74 -19.22 -2.16
CA ILE A 401 20.84 -19.93 -3.07
C ILE A 401 20.42 -21.29 -2.50
N ASP A 402 21.35 -22.03 -1.91
CA ASP A 402 21.08 -23.35 -1.31
C ASP A 402 20.17 -23.23 -0.06
N ALA A 403 20.17 -22.08 0.60
CA ALA A 403 19.28 -21.79 1.73
C ALA A 403 17.84 -21.42 1.31
N LEU A 404 17.58 -21.18 0.01
CA LEU A 404 16.22 -20.90 -0.45
C LEU A 404 15.36 -22.18 -0.44
N PRO A 405 14.05 -22.07 -0.12
CA PRO A 405 13.14 -23.20 -0.25
C PRO A 405 13.15 -23.74 -1.68
N GLN A 406 13.25 -25.07 -1.82
CA GLN A 406 13.09 -25.74 -3.11
C GLN A 406 11.65 -25.54 -3.58
N THR A 407 11.48 -24.84 -4.70
CA THR A 407 10.17 -24.41 -5.25
C THR A 407 9.58 -25.40 -6.23
#